data_AF-A0A0G0D186-F1
#
_entry.id   AF-A0A0G0D186-F1
#
_cell.length_a   1.000
_cell.length_b   1.000
_cell.length_c   1.000
_cell.angle_alpha   90.00
_cell.angle_beta   90.00
_cell.angle_gamma   90.00
#
_symmetry.space_group_name_H-M   'P 1'
#
loop_
_entity.id
_entity.type
_entity.pdbx_description
1 polymer ?
#
loop_
_entity_poly.entity_id
_entity_poly.type
_entity_poly.pdbx_seq_one_letter_code
_entity_poly.pdbx_strand_id
1 'polypeptide(L)'
;KRSKSYRLGVMGYLDESSVAENLKTTYTQVWQYDERVKAVTPFVLDYQIDPFLEFSWKKQNSSEFYQQYYTIQSISKVKGEPEQIEKGSIVFDLPTELVAQSKYNFRVTLKNQGQGIWDKDDSHKLEVTSDELKNNVLISEVKDIKPGEEKIVDFSLKTIDEKEKIETKFSLTKNGKNILESKSWTLKVLPLPDLNVKAKFWPYGKARGDDFEIQIFDIDDKLVFKKKGVKIVNGEGVIKNIQNIALDELYRIVILKPGYLPRQNFVVFKSQDNTAEFKKMLPFDLNSDGKFDLKDFLKLLGR
;
A
#
# COMPACT_ATOMS: atom_id res chain seq x y z
N LYS A 1 -67.61 -33.92 55.66
CA LYS A 1 -66.22 -34.25 55.21
C LYS A 1 -65.65 -33.03 54.50
N ARG A 2 -64.59 -32.43 55.04
CA ARG A 2 -63.89 -31.27 54.48
C ARG A 2 -63.17 -31.68 53.18
N SER A 3 -63.41 -30.97 52.09
CA SER A 3 -62.47 -30.86 50.97
C SER A 3 -61.87 -29.46 51.04
N LYS A 4 -60.59 -29.39 51.42
CA LYS A 4 -59.81 -28.14 51.40
C LYS A 4 -59.31 -27.94 49.97
N SER A 5 -59.85 -26.96 49.24
CA SER A 5 -59.17 -26.46 48.05
C SER A 5 -58.04 -25.54 48.51
N TYR A 6 -56.80 -25.95 48.26
CA TYR A 6 -55.64 -25.08 48.42
C TYR A 6 -55.73 -23.96 47.38
N ARG A 7 -56.05 -22.74 47.83
CA ARG A 7 -55.77 -21.52 47.06
C ARG A 7 -54.25 -21.30 47.11
N LEU A 8 -53.55 -21.75 46.08
CA LEU A 8 -52.24 -21.18 45.74
C LEU A 8 -52.51 -19.72 45.35
N GLY A 9 -52.10 -18.80 46.21
CA GLY A 9 -52.16 -17.36 45.92
C GLY A 9 -51.33 -17.08 44.69
N VAL A 10 -51.99 -16.74 43.59
CA VAL A 10 -51.37 -16.13 42.42
C VAL A 10 -50.75 -14.82 42.93
N MET A 11 -49.42 -14.71 42.94
CA MET A 11 -48.75 -13.42 43.12
C MET A 11 -49.34 -12.49 42.05
N GLY A 12 -49.97 -11.39 42.47
CA GLY A 12 -50.57 -10.44 41.56
C GLY A 12 -49.53 -9.95 40.56
N TYR A 13 -49.90 -9.92 39.27
CA TYR A 13 -49.12 -9.23 38.25
C TYR A 13 -48.82 -7.81 38.75
N LEU A 14 -47.55 -7.42 38.75
CA LEU A 14 -47.16 -6.04 39.02
C LEU A 14 -47.83 -5.13 37.99
N ASP A 15 -48.29 -3.96 38.43
CA ASP A 15 -48.80 -2.96 37.51
C ASP A 15 -47.67 -2.35 36.66
N GLU A 16 -48.05 -1.73 35.55
CA GLU A 16 -47.15 -1.15 34.56
C GLU A 16 -46.18 -0.10 35.15
N SER A 17 -46.64 0.68 36.14
CA SER A 17 -45.83 1.69 36.82
C SER A 17 -44.78 1.04 37.72
N SER A 18 -45.15 0.00 38.45
CA SER A 18 -44.22 -0.79 39.28
C SER A 18 -43.13 -1.45 38.43
N VAL A 19 -43.48 -2.01 37.27
CA VAL A 19 -42.50 -2.59 36.33
C VAL A 19 -41.54 -1.52 35.79
N ALA A 20 -42.08 -0.37 35.38
CA ALA A 20 -41.28 0.74 34.86
C ALA A 20 -40.28 1.28 35.90
N GLU A 21 -40.70 1.43 37.17
CA GLU A 21 -39.82 1.93 38.24
C GLU A 21 -38.75 0.90 38.63
N ASN A 22 -39.08 -0.39 38.65
CA ASN A 22 -38.10 -1.45 38.88
C ASN A 22 -37.03 -1.47 37.79
N LEU A 23 -37.42 -1.35 36.52
CA LEU A 23 -36.48 -1.29 35.40
C LEU A 23 -35.61 -0.03 35.47
N LYS A 24 -36.19 1.12 35.80
CA LYS A 24 -35.45 2.38 35.98
C LYS A 24 -34.43 2.28 37.10
N THR A 25 -34.82 1.75 38.25
CA THR A 25 -33.93 1.51 39.40
C THR A 25 -32.79 0.58 39.00
N THR A 26 -33.10 -0.52 38.32
CA THR A 26 -32.07 -1.46 37.84
C THR A 26 -31.10 -0.79 36.86
N TYR A 27 -31.61 -0.03 35.88
CA TYR A 27 -30.77 0.71 34.94
C TYR A 27 -29.86 1.71 35.66
N THR A 28 -30.43 2.55 36.52
CA THR A 28 -29.74 3.69 37.09
C THR A 28 -28.89 3.34 38.30
N GLN A 29 -29.17 2.26 39.03
CA GLN A 29 -28.48 1.91 40.27
C GLN A 29 -27.62 0.64 40.17
N VAL A 30 -27.84 -0.19 39.14
CA VAL A 30 -27.09 -1.44 38.96
C VAL A 30 -26.31 -1.41 37.66
N TRP A 31 -26.99 -1.38 36.51
CA TRP A 31 -26.32 -1.56 35.21
C TRP A 31 -25.44 -0.37 34.83
N GLN A 32 -25.84 0.87 35.12
CA GLN A 32 -25.08 2.05 34.78
C GLN A 32 -23.76 2.20 35.56
N TYR A 33 -23.68 1.62 36.77
CA TYR A 33 -22.48 1.69 37.62
C TYR A 33 -21.57 0.46 37.50
N ASP A 34 -21.99 -0.59 36.80
CA ASP A 34 -21.18 -1.79 36.58
C ASP A 34 -20.44 -1.71 35.24
N GLU A 35 -19.14 -1.42 35.27
CA GLU A 35 -18.30 -1.28 34.07
C GLU A 35 -18.22 -2.55 33.21
N ARG A 36 -18.61 -3.72 33.75
CA ARG A 36 -18.68 -4.99 33.01
C ARG A 36 -19.89 -5.03 32.08
N VAL A 37 -20.95 -4.27 32.37
CA VAL A 37 -22.16 -4.19 31.55
C VAL A 37 -21.90 -3.20 30.40
N LYS A 38 -21.81 -3.72 29.17
CA LYS A 38 -21.57 -2.89 27.96
C LYS A 38 -22.84 -2.45 27.25
N ALA A 39 -23.89 -3.26 27.32
CA ALA A 39 -25.18 -2.94 26.73
C ALA A 39 -26.30 -3.68 27.47
N VAL A 40 -27.47 -3.05 27.51
CA VAL A 40 -28.71 -3.67 27.96
C VAL A 40 -29.75 -3.43 26.87
N THR A 41 -30.22 -4.50 26.25
CA THR A 41 -31.21 -4.47 25.18
C THR A 41 -32.52 -5.07 25.65
N PRO A 42 -33.68 -4.52 25.25
CA PRO A 42 -34.95 -5.19 25.50
C PRO A 42 -34.97 -6.53 24.75
N PHE A 43 -35.52 -7.57 25.39
CA PHE A 43 -35.65 -8.88 24.78
C PHE A 43 -36.60 -8.86 23.56
N VAL A 44 -37.76 -8.21 23.70
CA VAL A 44 -38.74 -8.01 22.62
C VAL A 44 -39.22 -6.56 22.62
N LEU A 45 -38.86 -5.82 21.57
CA LEU A 45 -39.32 -4.43 21.43
C LEU A 45 -40.77 -4.37 20.94
N ASP A 46 -41.07 -5.00 19.80
CA ASP A 46 -42.36 -4.85 19.12
C ASP A 46 -42.94 -6.14 18.51
N TYR A 47 -42.36 -7.31 18.79
CA TYR A 47 -42.84 -8.58 18.25
C TYR A 47 -44.16 -9.04 18.93
N GLN A 48 -45.24 -9.13 18.17
CA GLN A 48 -46.63 -9.33 18.67
C GLN A 48 -47.17 -10.76 18.53
N ILE A 49 -46.32 -11.79 18.47
CA ILE A 49 -46.75 -13.19 18.26
C ILE A 49 -46.44 -14.02 19.52
N ASP A 50 -47.36 -14.90 19.92
CA ASP A 50 -47.14 -15.87 21.00
C ASP A 50 -45.92 -16.75 20.74
N PRO A 51 -45.12 -17.10 21.77
CA PRO A 51 -45.30 -16.81 23.20
C PRO A 51 -44.66 -15.48 23.64
N PHE A 52 -44.20 -14.65 22.70
CA PHE A 52 -43.41 -13.45 22.99
C PHE A 52 -44.25 -12.20 23.27
N LEU A 53 -45.56 -12.28 23.03
CA LEU A 53 -46.50 -11.18 23.19
C LEU A 53 -46.44 -10.58 24.61
N GLU A 54 -46.34 -11.41 25.64
CA GLU A 54 -46.26 -10.95 27.04
C GLU A 54 -44.94 -10.24 27.37
N PHE A 55 -43.89 -10.44 26.57
CA PHE A 55 -42.59 -9.78 26.73
C PHE A 55 -42.44 -8.52 25.88
N SER A 56 -43.41 -8.23 25.01
CA SER A 56 -43.38 -7.09 24.12
C SER A 56 -43.50 -5.77 24.88
N TRP A 57 -42.66 -4.80 24.50
CA TRP A 57 -42.74 -3.44 25.02
C TRP A 57 -43.79 -2.61 24.30
N LYS A 58 -44.24 -3.05 23.12
CA LYS A 58 -45.36 -2.50 22.36
C LYS A 58 -46.68 -3.18 22.73
N LYS A 59 -47.77 -2.41 22.78
CA LYS A 59 -49.12 -2.91 23.06
C LYS A 59 -49.68 -3.66 21.84
N GLN A 60 -50.38 -4.76 22.10
CA GLN A 60 -50.96 -5.59 21.04
C GLN A 60 -51.88 -4.78 20.12
N ASN A 61 -51.65 -4.90 18.80
CA ASN A 61 -52.42 -4.21 17.77
C ASN A 61 -52.50 -2.68 17.93
N SER A 62 -51.50 -2.07 18.57
CA SER A 62 -51.42 -0.63 18.80
C SER A 62 -50.09 -0.06 18.33
N SER A 63 -50.05 1.24 18.02
CA SER A 63 -48.80 1.99 17.83
C SER A 63 -48.15 2.40 19.15
N GLU A 64 -48.87 2.24 20.27
CA GLU A 64 -48.43 2.66 21.60
C GLU A 64 -47.54 1.62 22.28
N PHE A 65 -46.65 2.12 23.14
CA PHE A 65 -45.79 1.31 23.99
C PHE A 65 -46.27 1.32 25.45
N TYR A 66 -45.83 0.33 26.23
CA TYR A 66 -46.01 0.33 27.67
C TYR A 66 -45.08 1.35 28.36
N GLN A 67 -45.42 1.79 29.57
CA GLN A 67 -44.75 2.84 30.33
C GLN A 67 -43.25 2.57 30.51
N GLN A 68 -42.85 1.32 30.72
CA GLN A 68 -41.44 0.96 30.84
C GLN A 68 -40.61 1.37 29.61
N TYR A 69 -41.20 1.38 28.41
CA TYR A 69 -40.54 1.86 27.21
C TYR A 69 -40.15 3.33 27.34
N TYR A 70 -41.12 4.19 27.62
CA TYR A 70 -40.89 5.63 27.73
C TYR A 70 -39.98 5.97 28.92
N THR A 71 -40.17 5.28 30.05
CA THR A 71 -39.29 5.44 31.22
C THR A 71 -37.85 5.11 30.87
N ILE A 72 -37.57 3.97 30.25
CA ILE A 72 -36.19 3.58 29.89
C ILE A 72 -35.65 4.39 28.71
N GLN A 73 -36.48 4.85 27.78
CA GLN A 73 -36.07 5.75 26.71
C GLN A 73 -35.60 7.10 27.24
N SER A 74 -36.24 7.61 28.31
CA SER A 74 -35.92 8.90 28.91
C SER A 74 -34.61 8.92 29.72
N ILE A 75 -34.07 7.74 30.06
CA ILE A 75 -32.80 7.64 30.79
C ILE A 75 -31.65 8.02 29.85
N SER A 76 -30.78 8.92 30.30
CA SER A 76 -29.55 9.26 29.59
C SER A 76 -28.62 8.04 29.50
N LYS A 77 -28.27 7.64 28.29
CA LYS A 77 -27.42 6.48 28.00
C LYS A 77 -26.14 6.93 27.31
N VAL A 78 -25.03 6.29 27.66
CA VAL A 78 -23.78 6.43 26.90
C VAL A 78 -23.97 5.74 25.55
N LYS A 79 -23.54 6.40 24.46
CA LYS A 79 -23.60 5.82 23.12
C LYS A 79 -22.75 4.54 23.07
N GLY A 80 -23.29 3.47 22.51
CA GLY A 80 -22.62 2.17 22.40
C GLY A 80 -21.53 2.15 21.33
N GLU A 81 -20.51 2.99 21.48
CA GLU A 81 -19.33 3.04 20.62
C GLU A 81 -18.13 2.53 21.43
N PRO A 82 -17.94 1.20 21.55
CA PRO A 82 -16.79 0.68 22.25
C PRO A 82 -15.51 1.16 21.56
N GLU A 83 -14.51 1.51 22.35
CA GLU A 83 -13.19 1.87 21.83
C GLU A 83 -12.64 0.70 21.02
N GLN A 84 -12.37 0.95 19.73
CA GLN A 84 -11.78 -0.06 18.86
C GLN A 84 -10.28 -0.14 19.14
N ILE A 85 -9.79 -1.34 19.43
CA ILE A 85 -8.36 -1.55 19.60
C ILE A 85 -7.70 -1.56 18.22
N GLU A 86 -6.98 -0.49 17.90
CA GLU A 86 -6.13 -0.39 16.73
C GLU A 86 -4.77 -1.04 17.04
N LYS A 87 -4.43 -2.10 16.31
CA LYS A 87 -3.16 -2.81 16.49
C LYS A 87 -2.71 -3.42 15.17
N GLY A 88 -1.40 -3.44 14.96
CA GLY A 88 -0.84 -4.13 13.81
C GLY A 88 0.62 -3.80 13.59
N SER A 89 1.09 -4.01 12.36
CA SER A 89 2.45 -3.66 11.97
C SER A 89 2.55 -3.25 10.51
N ILE A 90 3.55 -2.40 10.23
CA ILE A 90 3.92 -1.96 8.90
C ILE A 90 5.29 -2.54 8.60
N VAL A 91 5.37 -3.48 7.66
CA VAL A 91 6.58 -4.24 7.34
C VAL A 91 7.05 -3.88 5.94
N PHE A 92 8.35 -3.60 5.83
CA PHE A 92 8.98 -3.28 4.56
C PHE A 92 10.46 -3.67 4.55
N ASP A 93 10.96 -3.89 3.35
CA ASP A 93 12.37 -4.05 3.01
C ASP A 93 12.68 -3.07 1.86
N LEU A 94 13.21 -1.90 2.22
CA LEU A 94 13.42 -0.79 1.30
C LEU A 94 14.90 -0.47 1.21
N PRO A 95 15.41 -0.08 0.04
CA PRO A 95 16.81 0.32 -0.11
C PRO A 95 17.13 1.56 0.73
N THR A 96 18.38 1.65 1.18
CA THR A 96 18.91 2.80 1.94
C THR A 96 19.61 3.81 1.04
N GLU A 97 19.81 3.50 -0.24
CA GLU A 97 20.46 4.37 -1.22
C GLU A 97 19.62 4.43 -2.49
N LEU A 98 19.35 5.64 -2.96
CA LEU A 98 18.60 5.90 -4.18
C LEU A 98 19.35 6.92 -5.02
N VAL A 99 19.18 6.87 -6.32
CA VAL A 99 19.71 7.88 -7.25
C VAL A 99 18.71 9.04 -7.38
N ALA A 100 19.23 10.27 -7.48
CA ALA A 100 18.45 11.50 -7.71
C ALA A 100 17.61 11.44 -9.00
N GLN A 101 16.68 12.38 -9.17
CA GLN A 101 15.84 12.54 -10.37
C GLN A 101 15.23 11.24 -10.93
N SER A 102 14.87 10.30 -10.06
CA SER A 102 14.45 8.95 -10.42
C SER A 102 13.11 8.62 -9.80
N LYS A 103 12.36 7.70 -10.43
CA LYS A 103 11.08 7.21 -9.92
C LYS A 103 11.21 5.73 -9.54
N TYR A 104 10.83 5.44 -8.29
CA TYR A 104 10.82 4.09 -7.74
C TYR A 104 9.41 3.67 -7.37
N ASN A 105 9.13 2.38 -7.46
CA ASN A 105 7.90 1.77 -6.95
C ASN A 105 8.31 0.65 -5.99
N PHE A 106 7.86 0.73 -4.75
CA PHE A 106 8.11 -0.26 -3.72
C PHE A 106 6.78 -0.78 -3.16
N ARG A 107 6.89 -1.77 -2.28
CA ARG A 107 5.77 -2.42 -1.62
C ARG A 107 5.97 -2.37 -0.12
N VAL A 108 4.90 -2.03 0.59
CA VAL A 108 4.84 -2.07 2.05
C VAL A 108 3.72 -3.03 2.44
N THR A 109 3.96 -3.90 3.40
CA THR A 109 2.96 -4.84 3.91
C THR A 109 2.33 -4.29 5.18
N LEU A 110 1.01 -4.13 5.17
CA LEU A 110 0.21 -3.80 6.34
C LEU A 110 -0.35 -5.09 6.94
N LYS A 111 -0.18 -5.29 8.24
CA LYS A 111 -0.71 -6.44 8.98
C LYS A 111 -1.70 -5.93 10.02
N ASN A 112 -2.98 -6.23 9.86
CA ASN A 112 -4.01 -5.81 10.80
C ASN A 112 -4.14 -6.85 11.92
N GLN A 113 -3.86 -6.44 13.15
CA GLN A 113 -3.97 -7.27 14.35
C GLN A 113 -4.98 -6.68 15.35
N GLY A 114 -5.73 -5.67 14.91
CA GLY A 114 -6.74 -4.97 15.69
C GLY A 114 -8.12 -5.61 15.52
N GLN A 115 -9.14 -4.84 15.88
CA GLN A 115 -10.53 -5.28 15.82
C GLN A 115 -11.31 -4.67 14.65
N GLY A 116 -10.86 -3.53 14.13
CA GLY A 116 -11.49 -2.83 13.02
C GLY A 116 -10.98 -3.29 11.65
N ILE A 117 -11.76 -3.01 10.60
CA ILE A 117 -11.30 -3.12 9.22
C ILE A 117 -10.55 -1.83 8.89
N TRP A 118 -9.35 -1.93 8.31
CA TRP A 118 -8.67 -0.74 7.78
C TRP A 118 -9.11 -0.50 6.35
N ASP A 119 -9.87 0.58 6.19
CA ASP A 119 -10.39 1.02 4.90
C ASP A 119 -10.35 2.54 4.78
N LYS A 120 -10.02 3.04 3.60
CA LYS A 120 -10.06 4.45 3.23
C LYS A 120 -11.46 5.02 3.40
N ASP A 121 -12.51 4.25 3.13
CA ASP A 121 -13.89 4.71 3.29
C ASP A 121 -14.20 4.99 4.79
N ASP A 122 -13.49 4.30 5.69
CA ASP A 122 -13.46 4.56 7.14
C ASP A 122 -12.30 5.51 7.56
N SER A 123 -11.84 6.34 6.62
CA SER A 123 -10.79 7.36 6.82
C SER A 123 -9.41 6.82 7.22
N HIS A 124 -9.09 5.56 6.88
CA HIS A 124 -7.74 5.04 7.05
C HIS A 124 -6.83 5.48 5.91
N LYS A 125 -5.63 5.95 6.24
CA LYS A 125 -4.64 6.38 5.25
C LYS A 125 -3.22 6.09 5.71
N LEU A 126 -2.44 5.52 4.81
CA LEU A 126 -0.99 5.35 4.98
C LEU A 126 -0.28 6.59 4.43
N GLU A 127 0.63 7.16 5.22
CA GLU A 127 1.43 8.33 4.87
C GLU A 127 2.89 8.14 5.28
N VAL A 128 3.79 8.98 4.75
CA VAL A 128 5.16 9.12 5.26
C VAL A 128 5.23 10.30 6.21
N THR A 129 6.02 10.18 7.28
CA THR A 129 6.17 11.23 8.29
C THR A 129 7.10 12.37 7.89
N SER A 130 7.91 12.19 6.84
CA SER A 130 8.88 13.20 6.40
C SER A 130 8.22 14.22 5.48
N ASP A 131 8.24 15.49 5.86
CA ASP A 131 7.76 16.60 5.02
C ASP A 131 8.54 16.71 3.71
N GLU A 132 9.84 16.34 3.71
CA GLU A 132 10.67 16.33 2.50
C GLU A 132 10.17 15.33 1.45
N LEU A 133 9.64 14.19 1.91
CA LEU A 133 9.14 13.13 1.03
C LEU A 133 7.65 13.25 0.71
N LYS A 134 6.88 13.92 1.58
CA LYS A 134 5.41 13.96 1.53
C LYS A 134 4.83 14.37 0.17
N ASN A 135 5.47 15.32 -0.50
CA ASN A 135 5.04 15.83 -1.81
C ASN A 135 5.54 15.00 -3.00
N ASN A 136 6.47 14.07 -2.76
CA ASN A 136 7.14 13.26 -3.77
C ASN A 136 6.77 11.78 -3.70
N VAL A 137 5.81 11.46 -2.84
CA VAL A 137 5.34 10.11 -2.56
C VAL A 137 3.89 9.97 -3.03
N LEU A 138 3.59 8.84 -3.66
CA LEU A 138 2.23 8.40 -3.93
C LEU A 138 2.03 7.03 -3.28
N ILE A 139 1.05 6.93 -2.40
CA ILE A 139 0.73 5.68 -1.70
C ILE A 139 -0.65 5.22 -2.18
N SER A 140 -0.76 3.94 -2.50
CA SER A 140 -2.03 3.33 -2.85
C SER A 140 -2.99 3.36 -1.67
N GLU A 141 -4.29 3.35 -1.98
CA GLU A 141 -5.32 3.43 -0.96
C GLU A 141 -5.30 2.17 -0.08
N VAL A 142 -5.48 2.38 1.23
CA VAL A 142 -5.71 1.30 2.19
C VAL A 142 -7.16 0.87 2.04
N LYS A 143 -7.43 -0.39 1.66
CA LYS A 143 -8.80 -0.88 1.40
C LYS A 143 -8.97 -2.30 1.89
N ASP A 144 -10.09 -2.58 2.54
CA ASP A 144 -10.54 -3.89 3.00
C ASP A 144 -9.40 -4.75 3.56
N ILE A 145 -8.75 -4.28 4.64
CA ILE A 145 -7.78 -5.08 5.41
C ILE A 145 -8.45 -5.51 6.70
N LYS A 146 -8.92 -6.77 6.74
CA LYS A 146 -9.69 -7.30 7.87
C LYS A 146 -8.80 -7.63 9.07
N PRO A 147 -9.37 -7.75 10.28
CA PRO A 147 -8.65 -8.29 11.44
C PRO A 147 -7.98 -9.63 11.12
N GLY A 148 -6.67 -9.72 11.40
CA GLY A 148 -5.83 -10.89 11.11
C GLY A 148 -5.29 -10.97 9.69
N GLU A 149 -5.65 -10.04 8.80
CA GLU A 149 -5.22 -10.03 7.40
C GLU A 149 -3.91 -9.24 7.21
N GLU A 150 -3.16 -9.64 6.18
CA GLU A 150 -2.01 -8.91 5.68
C GLU A 150 -2.25 -8.49 4.22
N LYS A 151 -1.96 -7.23 3.89
CA LYS A 151 -2.15 -6.71 2.54
C LYS A 151 -0.96 -5.85 2.11
N ILE A 152 -0.61 -5.99 0.83
CA ILE A 152 0.44 -5.19 0.21
C ILE A 152 -0.16 -3.88 -0.29
N VAL A 153 0.52 -2.78 0.02
CA VAL A 153 0.23 -1.44 -0.48
C VAL A 153 1.41 -0.97 -1.31
N ASP A 154 1.14 -0.60 -2.57
CA ASP A 154 2.17 -0.05 -3.45
C ASP A 154 2.45 1.41 -3.09
N PHE A 155 3.74 1.76 -3.05
CA PHE A 155 4.28 3.07 -2.73
C PHE A 155 5.22 3.52 -3.85
N SER A 156 4.99 4.70 -4.43
CA SER A 156 5.89 5.30 -5.42
C SER A 156 6.62 6.49 -4.82
N LEU A 157 7.92 6.59 -5.07
CA LEU A 157 8.77 7.70 -4.63
C LEU A 157 9.47 8.33 -5.83
N LYS A 158 9.44 9.66 -5.92
CA LYS A 158 10.26 10.44 -6.84
C LYS A 158 11.38 11.13 -6.08
N THR A 159 12.63 10.87 -6.42
CA THR A 159 13.77 11.63 -5.90
C THR A 159 13.96 12.90 -6.72
N ILE A 160 14.32 14.01 -6.07
CA ILE A 160 14.58 15.30 -6.74
C ILE A 160 16.09 15.54 -6.76
N ASP A 161 16.62 15.98 -5.62
CA ASP A 161 18.01 16.38 -5.45
C ASP A 161 18.77 15.41 -4.55
N GLU A 162 20.09 15.52 -4.58
CA GLU A 162 20.99 14.81 -3.69
C GLU A 162 20.74 15.20 -2.23
N LYS A 163 20.73 14.19 -1.37
CA LYS A 163 20.46 14.33 0.07
C LYS A 163 21.27 13.31 0.82
N GLU A 164 22.15 13.78 1.70
CA GLU A 164 23.01 12.92 2.52
C GLU A 164 22.23 12.00 3.46
N LYS A 165 21.11 12.47 4.00
CA LYS A 165 20.26 11.69 4.88
C LYS A 165 18.82 12.20 4.84
N ILE A 166 17.87 11.31 4.58
CA ILE A 166 16.44 11.53 4.79
C ILE A 166 15.97 10.43 5.73
N GLU A 167 15.37 10.81 6.85
CA GLU A 167 14.80 9.88 7.82
C GLU A 167 13.28 10.01 7.80
N THR A 168 12.58 8.87 7.71
CA THR A 168 11.12 8.84 7.67
C THR A 168 10.56 7.56 8.29
N LYS A 169 9.27 7.55 8.55
CA LYS A 169 8.49 6.36 8.90
C LYS A 169 7.22 6.35 8.05
N PHE A 170 6.63 5.18 7.92
CA PHE A 170 5.25 5.07 7.51
C PHE A 170 4.35 5.23 8.74
N SER A 171 3.28 6.00 8.60
CA SER A 171 2.26 6.18 9.62
C SER A 171 0.90 5.82 9.01
N LEU A 172 0.19 4.89 9.66
CA LEU A 172 -1.21 4.65 9.38
C LEU A 172 -2.03 5.58 10.28
N THR A 173 -2.93 6.33 9.65
CA THR A 173 -3.79 7.30 10.32
C THR A 173 -5.26 6.92 10.16
N LYS A 174 -6.08 7.26 11.15
CA LYS A 174 -7.55 7.17 11.11
C LYS A 174 -8.12 8.50 11.57
N ASN A 175 -8.97 9.13 10.75
CA ASN A 175 -9.51 10.48 11.04
C ASN A 175 -8.40 11.51 11.35
N GLY A 176 -7.25 11.41 10.67
CA GLY A 176 -6.09 12.29 10.87
C GLY A 176 -5.27 12.04 12.14
N LYS A 177 -5.65 11.06 12.98
CA LYS A 177 -4.86 10.64 14.13
C LYS A 177 -4.01 9.42 13.77
N ASN A 178 -2.74 9.44 14.19
CA ASN A 178 -1.85 8.31 14.03
C ASN A 178 -2.33 7.14 14.91
N ILE A 179 -2.50 5.97 14.29
CA ILE A 179 -2.88 4.73 14.98
C ILE A 179 -1.75 3.68 14.97
N LEU A 180 -0.79 3.81 14.05
CA LEU A 180 0.34 2.88 13.93
C LEU A 180 1.51 3.53 13.21
N GLU A 181 2.73 3.26 13.68
CA GLU A 181 3.97 3.66 13.01
C GLU A 181 4.83 2.44 12.66
N SER A 182 5.61 2.59 11.59
CA SER A 182 6.64 1.63 11.22
C SER A 182 7.96 1.88 11.96
N LYS A 183 8.92 0.96 11.77
CA LYS A 183 10.35 1.24 12.01
C LYS A 183 10.81 2.45 11.18
N SER A 184 11.87 3.13 11.63
CA SER A 184 12.50 4.22 10.87
C SER A 184 13.13 3.66 9.58
N TRP A 185 12.93 4.39 8.48
CA TRP A 185 13.60 4.20 7.21
C TRP A 185 14.51 5.40 6.98
N THR A 186 15.82 5.13 6.98
CA THR A 186 16.84 6.12 6.65
C THR A 186 17.34 5.84 5.25
N LEU A 187 17.31 6.83 4.37
CA LEU A 187 17.81 6.73 3.01
C LEU A 187 18.73 7.90 2.65
N LYS A 188 19.63 7.65 1.72
CA LYS A 188 20.52 8.64 1.08
C LYS A 188 20.14 8.76 -0.40
N VAL A 189 20.05 9.99 -0.91
CA VAL A 189 19.86 10.27 -2.34
C VAL A 189 21.18 10.70 -2.93
N LEU A 190 21.71 9.87 -3.82
CA LEU A 190 23.00 9.99 -4.46
C LEU A 190 22.92 10.72 -5.81
N PRO A 191 24.03 11.29 -6.30
CA PRO A 191 24.11 11.88 -7.63
C PRO A 191 23.73 10.87 -8.71
N LEU A 192 23.34 11.41 -9.88
CA LEU A 192 23.15 10.59 -11.07
C LEU A 192 24.48 9.98 -11.51
N PRO A 193 24.60 8.65 -11.63
CA PRO A 193 25.83 8.03 -12.08
C PRO A 193 26.00 8.20 -13.59
N ASP A 194 27.26 8.22 -14.00
CA ASP A 194 27.66 8.18 -15.41
C ASP A 194 28.00 6.74 -15.82
N LEU A 195 27.87 6.43 -17.12
CA LEU A 195 28.32 5.17 -17.71
C LEU A 195 29.36 5.42 -18.80
N ASN A 196 30.53 4.83 -18.60
CA ASN A 196 31.56 4.74 -19.63
C ASN A 196 31.24 3.57 -20.57
N VAL A 197 31.31 3.83 -21.86
CA VAL A 197 31.04 2.84 -22.91
C VAL A 197 32.32 2.59 -23.70
N LYS A 198 32.70 1.31 -23.83
CA LYS A 198 33.83 0.88 -24.67
C LYS A 198 33.35 0.01 -25.81
N ALA A 199 33.60 0.44 -27.05
CA ALA A 199 33.17 -0.25 -28.25
C ALA A 199 34.26 -0.28 -29.34
N LYS A 200 34.25 -1.35 -30.14
CA LYS A 200 35.22 -1.59 -31.24
C LYS A 200 34.47 -2.05 -32.49
N PHE A 201 34.96 -1.70 -33.67
CA PHE A 201 34.44 -2.23 -34.93
C PHE A 201 35.19 -3.50 -35.33
N TRP A 202 34.49 -4.41 -36.00
CA TRP A 202 35.09 -5.53 -36.70
C TRP A 202 35.38 -5.13 -38.17
N PRO A 203 36.45 -5.64 -38.81
CA PRO A 203 37.50 -6.50 -38.24
C PRO A 203 38.53 -5.74 -37.39
N TYR A 204 38.72 -4.46 -37.68
CA TYR A 204 39.68 -3.57 -37.03
C TYR A 204 39.05 -2.19 -36.75
N GLY A 205 39.70 -1.44 -35.86
CA GLY A 205 39.34 -0.05 -35.57
C GLY A 205 38.56 0.13 -34.26
N LYS A 206 38.83 1.25 -33.60
CA LYS A 206 38.04 1.69 -32.46
C LYS A 206 36.72 2.30 -32.97
N ALA A 207 35.63 2.06 -32.24
CA ALA A 207 34.32 2.59 -32.66
C ALA A 207 34.35 4.13 -32.68
N ARG A 208 33.66 4.74 -33.65
CA ARG A 208 33.54 6.19 -33.76
C ARG A 208 32.23 6.60 -34.40
N GLY A 209 31.67 7.73 -33.97
CA GLY A 209 30.39 8.28 -34.46
C GLY A 209 29.58 8.94 -33.34
N ASP A 210 28.51 9.63 -33.73
CA ASP A 210 27.56 10.33 -32.85
C ASP A 210 26.12 9.81 -32.99
N ASP A 211 25.96 8.66 -33.64
CA ASP A 211 24.70 8.01 -34.00
C ASP A 211 24.43 6.74 -33.18
N PHE A 212 25.16 6.52 -32.09
CA PHE A 212 24.93 5.36 -31.23
C PHE A 212 23.68 5.55 -30.37
N GLU A 213 22.99 4.45 -30.10
CA GLU A 213 21.93 4.38 -29.11
C GLU A 213 22.32 3.41 -28.01
N ILE A 214 22.09 3.81 -26.77
CA ILE A 214 22.29 2.99 -25.58
C ILE A 214 20.94 2.79 -24.89
N GLN A 215 20.65 1.54 -24.56
CA GLN A 215 19.48 1.12 -23.81
C GLN A 215 19.94 0.37 -22.56
N ILE A 216 19.24 0.57 -21.45
CA ILE A 216 19.49 -0.09 -20.18
C ILE A 216 18.19 -0.79 -19.76
N PHE A 217 18.29 -2.08 -19.50
CA PHE A 217 17.20 -2.91 -19.04
C PHE A 217 17.49 -3.43 -17.63
N ASP A 218 16.47 -3.48 -16.78
CA ASP A 218 16.54 -4.16 -15.49
C ASP A 218 16.55 -5.69 -15.64
N ILE A 219 16.54 -6.42 -14.53
CA ILE A 219 16.60 -7.89 -14.50
C ILE A 219 15.33 -8.55 -15.07
N ASP A 220 14.22 -7.81 -15.13
CA ASP A 220 12.94 -8.23 -15.71
C ASP A 220 12.81 -7.85 -17.19
N ASP A 221 13.92 -7.45 -17.83
CA ASP A 221 14.00 -7.01 -19.23
C ASP A 221 13.13 -5.77 -19.55
N LYS A 222 12.81 -4.95 -18.54
CA LYS A 222 12.10 -3.70 -18.74
C LYS A 222 13.09 -2.58 -19.05
N LEU A 223 12.79 -1.80 -20.09
CA LEU A 223 13.60 -0.64 -20.46
C LEU A 223 13.49 0.46 -19.40
N VAL A 224 14.58 0.72 -18.67
CA VAL A 224 14.63 1.74 -17.61
C VAL A 224 15.30 3.04 -18.06
N PHE A 225 16.19 2.98 -19.05
CA PHE A 225 16.85 4.16 -19.60
C PHE A 225 17.19 3.98 -21.09
N LYS A 226 17.10 5.07 -21.85
CA LYS A 226 17.44 5.11 -23.28
C LYS A 226 18.05 6.46 -23.67
N LYS A 227 19.16 6.42 -24.40
CA LYS A 227 19.80 7.62 -24.97
C LYS A 227 20.20 7.37 -26.41
N LYS A 228 19.67 8.17 -27.32
CA LYS A 228 20.11 8.26 -28.72
C LYS A 228 21.18 9.35 -28.87
N GLY A 229 21.96 9.26 -29.94
CA GLY A 229 22.95 10.28 -30.28
C GLY A 229 24.19 10.22 -29.38
N VAL A 230 24.54 9.05 -28.87
CA VAL A 230 25.70 8.86 -27.99
C VAL A 230 26.96 8.99 -28.83
N LYS A 231 27.82 9.94 -28.47
CA LYS A 231 29.09 10.17 -29.14
C LYS A 231 30.17 9.22 -28.61
N ILE A 232 30.76 8.43 -29.50
CA ILE A 232 31.90 7.58 -29.23
C ILE A 232 33.09 8.10 -30.06
N VAL A 233 34.20 8.37 -29.40
CA VAL A 233 35.45 8.83 -30.02
C VAL A 233 36.55 7.87 -29.59
N ASN A 234 37.32 7.36 -30.55
CA ASN A 234 38.40 6.41 -30.29
C ASN A 234 37.94 5.21 -29.41
N GLY A 235 36.74 4.71 -29.68
CA GLY A 235 36.17 3.53 -29.02
C GLY A 235 35.61 3.78 -27.62
N GLU A 236 35.63 5.03 -27.14
CA GLU A 236 35.18 5.40 -25.81
C GLU A 236 34.08 6.47 -25.91
N GLY A 237 33.06 6.33 -25.08
CA GLY A 237 31.97 7.28 -24.94
C GLY A 237 31.55 7.39 -23.48
N VAL A 238 30.93 8.51 -23.11
CA VAL A 238 30.41 8.72 -21.76
C VAL A 238 28.94 9.11 -21.86
N ILE A 239 28.10 8.41 -21.12
CA ILE A 239 26.70 8.75 -20.94
C ILE A 239 26.56 9.35 -19.56
N LYS A 240 26.21 10.63 -19.52
CA LYS A 240 26.05 11.33 -18.26
C LYS A 240 24.65 11.20 -17.71
N ASN A 241 24.53 11.30 -16.39
CA ASN A 241 23.26 11.54 -15.70
C ASN A 241 22.21 10.43 -15.92
N ILE A 242 22.56 9.19 -15.63
CA ILE A 242 21.63 8.06 -15.80
C ILE A 242 20.61 8.06 -14.66
N GLN A 243 19.33 7.96 -15.03
CA GLN A 243 18.18 7.98 -14.11
C GLN A 243 17.49 6.61 -14.07
N ASN A 244 16.64 6.42 -13.05
CA ASN A 244 15.79 5.23 -12.86
C ASN A 244 16.58 3.93 -12.76
N ILE A 245 17.72 3.98 -12.08
CA ILE A 245 18.52 2.80 -11.74
C ILE A 245 18.72 2.74 -10.23
N ALA A 246 18.71 1.54 -9.68
CA ALA A 246 19.16 1.26 -8.33
C ALA A 246 20.65 0.89 -8.36
N LEU A 247 21.36 1.28 -7.32
CA LEU A 247 22.76 0.90 -7.15
C LEU A 247 22.86 -0.55 -6.66
N ASP A 248 24.01 -1.15 -6.94
CA ASP A 248 24.33 -2.55 -6.61
C ASP A 248 23.45 -3.60 -7.30
N GLU A 249 22.62 -3.18 -8.24
CA GLU A 249 21.81 -4.05 -9.09
C GLU A 249 22.46 -4.29 -10.46
N LEU A 250 22.15 -5.45 -11.04
CA LEU A 250 22.63 -5.89 -12.35
C LEU A 250 21.69 -5.41 -13.46
N TYR A 251 22.25 -4.71 -14.46
CA TYR A 251 21.51 -4.21 -15.62
C TYR A 251 22.08 -4.75 -16.91
N ARG A 252 21.18 -5.02 -17.88
CA ARG A 252 21.56 -5.36 -19.25
C ARG A 252 21.68 -4.09 -20.08
N ILE A 253 22.88 -3.79 -20.53
CA ILE A 253 23.19 -2.64 -21.38
C ILE A 253 23.25 -3.10 -22.82
N VAL A 254 22.52 -2.43 -23.71
CA VAL A 254 22.52 -2.69 -25.15
C VAL A 254 23.04 -1.46 -25.88
N ILE A 255 23.97 -1.68 -26.81
CA ILE A 255 24.46 -0.68 -27.75
C ILE A 255 23.99 -1.00 -29.16
N LEU A 256 23.45 0.02 -29.82
CA LEU A 256 22.96 -0.02 -31.19
C LEU A 256 23.70 1.01 -32.04
N LYS A 257 23.98 0.66 -33.29
CA LYS A 257 24.49 1.57 -34.31
C LYS A 257 23.90 1.18 -35.68
N PRO A 258 23.37 2.13 -36.46
CA PRO A 258 22.88 1.84 -37.81
C PRO A 258 23.93 1.10 -38.66
N GLY A 259 23.52 0.02 -39.33
CA GLY A 259 24.42 -0.81 -40.13
C GLY A 259 25.13 -1.94 -39.37
N TYR A 260 24.97 -2.02 -38.04
CA TYR A 260 25.68 -2.98 -37.19
C TYR A 260 24.73 -3.78 -36.30
N LEU A 261 25.05 -5.07 -36.12
CA LEU A 261 24.31 -5.94 -35.22
C LEU A 261 24.37 -5.41 -33.77
N PRO A 262 23.25 -5.45 -33.03
CA PRO A 262 23.19 -5.09 -31.62
C PRO A 262 24.24 -5.83 -30.79
N ARG A 263 24.84 -5.12 -29.83
CA ARG A 263 25.71 -5.73 -28.81
C ARG A 263 25.17 -5.46 -27.43
N GLN A 264 25.39 -6.39 -26.51
CA GLN A 264 24.95 -6.25 -25.13
C GLN A 264 26.04 -6.69 -24.16
N ASN A 265 25.98 -6.14 -22.95
CA ASN A 265 26.78 -6.53 -21.79
C ASN A 265 25.97 -6.31 -20.50
N PHE A 266 26.39 -6.87 -19.39
CA PHE A 266 25.78 -6.67 -18.08
C PHE A 266 26.70 -5.85 -17.18
N VAL A 267 26.13 -4.89 -16.46
CA VAL A 267 26.87 -3.99 -15.56
C VAL A 267 26.13 -3.91 -14.23
N VAL A 268 26.86 -4.04 -13.13
CA VAL A 268 26.35 -3.68 -11.79
C VAL A 268 26.59 -2.20 -11.59
N PHE A 269 25.52 -1.41 -11.46
CA PHE A 269 25.68 0.03 -11.28
C PHE A 269 26.17 0.37 -9.88
N LYS A 270 27.25 1.15 -9.81
CA LYS A 270 27.82 1.76 -8.62
C LYS A 270 27.62 3.27 -8.71
N SER A 271 27.87 3.97 -7.59
CA SER A 271 27.81 5.43 -7.54
C SER A 271 28.79 6.10 -8.51
N GLN A 272 29.93 5.46 -8.80
CA GLN A 272 30.97 5.95 -9.70
C GLN A 272 31.59 4.79 -10.51
N ASP A 273 32.35 5.14 -11.55
CA ASP A 273 33.20 4.22 -12.33
C ASP A 273 32.48 3.10 -13.10
N ASN A 274 31.20 3.30 -13.45
CA ASN A 274 30.45 2.33 -14.25
C ASN A 274 31.04 2.22 -15.65
N THR A 275 31.34 1.00 -16.10
CA THR A 275 31.89 0.75 -17.43
C THR A 275 31.21 -0.44 -18.12
N ALA A 276 30.67 -0.21 -19.31
CA ALA A 276 30.17 -1.24 -20.21
C ALA A 276 31.17 -1.46 -21.36
N GLU A 277 31.88 -2.59 -21.36
CA GLU A 277 32.73 -3.00 -22.48
C GLU A 277 32.00 -3.97 -23.40
N PHE A 278 31.83 -3.60 -24.67
CA PHE A 278 31.11 -4.39 -25.66
C PHE A 278 32.08 -5.20 -26.54
N LYS A 279 31.62 -6.38 -26.96
CA LYS A 279 32.28 -7.15 -28.03
C LYS A 279 32.29 -6.34 -29.33
N LYS A 280 33.22 -6.67 -30.24
CA LYS A 280 33.35 -6.01 -31.54
C LYS A 280 32.01 -5.98 -32.29
N MET A 281 31.59 -4.82 -32.76
CA MET A 281 30.35 -4.66 -33.53
C MET A 281 30.56 -5.19 -34.95
N LEU A 282 29.57 -5.91 -35.47
CA LEU A 282 29.63 -6.56 -36.78
C LEU A 282 28.76 -5.78 -37.78
N PRO A 283 29.29 -5.36 -38.94
CA PRO A 283 28.57 -4.55 -39.92
C PRO A 283 27.64 -5.40 -40.81
N PHE A 284 26.82 -6.25 -40.21
CA PHE A 284 25.96 -7.22 -40.91
C PHE A 284 24.47 -6.94 -40.68
N ASP A 285 24.10 -5.69 -40.43
CA ASP A 285 22.71 -5.27 -40.21
C ASP A 285 22.40 -4.03 -41.05
N LEU A 286 22.43 -4.20 -42.38
CA LEU A 286 22.33 -3.09 -43.34
C LEU A 286 20.91 -2.54 -43.45
N ASN A 287 19.91 -3.31 -43.02
CA ASN A 287 18.53 -2.86 -42.92
C ASN A 287 18.17 -2.30 -41.53
N SER A 288 19.06 -2.43 -40.53
CA SER A 288 18.88 -1.97 -39.15
C SER A 288 17.68 -2.63 -38.45
N ASP A 289 17.41 -3.90 -38.75
CA ASP A 289 16.35 -4.70 -38.13
C ASP A 289 16.81 -5.49 -36.90
N GLY A 290 18.11 -5.42 -36.57
CA GLY A 290 18.71 -6.07 -35.41
C GLY A 290 19.01 -7.55 -35.60
N LYS A 291 18.84 -8.09 -36.82
CA LYS A 291 19.15 -9.48 -37.18
C LYS A 291 20.11 -9.51 -38.36
N PHE A 292 20.68 -10.68 -38.61
CA PHE A 292 21.37 -10.96 -39.86
C PHE A 292 20.46 -11.87 -40.67
N ASP A 293 19.90 -11.37 -41.76
CA ASP A 293 19.01 -12.14 -42.63
C ASP A 293 19.48 -12.18 -44.10
N LEU A 294 18.79 -12.97 -44.93
CA LEU A 294 19.09 -13.09 -46.36
C LEU A 294 18.96 -11.75 -47.11
N LYS A 295 18.20 -10.78 -46.59
CA LYS A 295 18.06 -9.45 -47.20
C LYS A 295 19.31 -8.62 -46.95
N ASP A 296 19.94 -8.76 -45.78
CA ASP A 296 21.26 -8.15 -45.52
C ASP A 296 22.33 -8.71 -46.47
N PHE A 297 22.30 -10.03 -46.72
CA PHE A 297 23.21 -10.68 -47.66
C PHE A 297 23.01 -10.20 -49.11
N LEU A 298 21.75 -10.12 -49.58
CA LEU A 298 21.44 -9.63 -50.93
C LEU A 298 21.81 -8.15 -51.12
N LYS A 299 21.65 -7.31 -50.09
CA LYS A 299 22.14 -5.92 -50.11
C LYS A 299 23.67 -5.81 -50.16
N LEU A 300 24.38 -6.80 -49.60
CA LEU A 300 25.84 -6.85 -49.61
C LEU A 300 26.40 -7.27 -50.98
N LEU A 301 25.66 -8.10 -51.74
CA LEU A 301 26.02 -8.59 -53.09
C LEU A 301 25.46 -7.73 -54.24
N GLY A 302 24.40 -6.96 -54.01
CA GLY A 302 23.79 -6.07 -55.00
C GLY A 302 24.47 -4.70 -55.15
N ARG A 303 25.71 -4.57 -54.68
CA ARG A 303 26.57 -3.38 -54.77
C ARG A 303 27.85 -3.69 -55.54
#